data_AF-A0A850H7K3-F1
#
_entry.id   AF-A0A850H7K3-F1
#
_cell.length_a   1.000
_cell.length_b   1.000
_cell.length_c   1.000
_cell.angle_alpha   90.00
_cell.angle_beta   90.00
_cell.angle_gamma   90.00
#
_symmetry.space_group_name_H-M   'P 1'
#
loop_
_entity.id
_entity.type
_entity.pdbx_description
1 polymer ?
#
loop_
_entity_poly.entity_id
_entity_poly.type
_entity_poly.pdbx_seq_one_letter_code
_entity_poly.pdbx_strand_id
1 'polypeptide(L)'
;MTRKADPRTARLPVPAGELPAFTPVPRKRARHDGWTAARQRAFIEALADTGSVKAAARAVDMSAEGAYHLRRQPGAGPFRAAWQKALDLGVQRIEDVAMDRALNGVDEPLYSYGKLIGTRKRFNDRLLMFMLRNRAPERFARGQSDLKGLNAIGRQEKRRLKAKWRRQWEKEQRSVSPKQLQARIDTKLDAIRKQVEIDRANAWERLSEETRAAWEAFERLRNRDLEALQADEDIRMLLREGPQATREARNADPKDILQEPPAPEPWDGIRRLKDEGWE
;
A
#
# COMPACT_ATOMS: atom_id res chain seq x y z
N MET A 1 25.79 18.82 -35.04
CA MET A 1 24.57 18.25 -34.44
C MET A 1 23.39 19.17 -34.75
N THR A 2 22.64 18.88 -35.80
CA THR A 2 21.44 19.65 -36.17
C THR A 2 20.31 19.27 -35.21
N ARG A 3 19.87 20.20 -34.36
CA ARG A 3 18.70 20.00 -33.50
C ARG A 3 17.50 19.77 -34.41
N LYS A 4 16.93 18.56 -34.35
CA LYS A 4 15.69 18.20 -35.06
C LYS A 4 14.63 19.26 -34.74
N ALA A 5 14.22 19.99 -35.77
CA ALA A 5 13.25 21.08 -35.67
C ALA A 5 12.00 20.58 -34.94
N ASP A 6 11.57 21.35 -33.94
CA ASP A 6 10.37 21.05 -33.19
C ASP A 6 9.17 21.08 -34.15
N PRO A 7 8.36 20.02 -34.28
CA PRO A 7 7.24 20.00 -35.22
C PRO A 7 6.14 20.92 -34.71
N ARG A 8 6.26 22.21 -34.99
CA ARG A 8 5.26 23.25 -34.70
C ARG A 8 3.90 22.91 -35.36
N THR A 9 3.93 22.12 -36.44
CA THR A 9 2.77 21.75 -37.29
C THR A 9 1.78 20.76 -36.68
N ALA A 10 2.14 20.04 -35.61
CA ALA A 10 1.23 19.10 -34.96
C ALA A 10 0.48 19.70 -33.75
N ARG A 11 0.72 20.98 -33.44
CA ARG A 11 0.15 21.66 -32.27
C ARG A 11 -0.95 22.59 -32.74
N LEU A 12 -2.14 22.46 -32.13
CA LEU A 12 -3.17 23.48 -32.27
C LEU A 12 -2.68 24.72 -31.48
N PRO A 13 -2.44 25.87 -32.12
CA PRO A 13 -1.96 27.07 -31.45
C PRO A 13 -3.07 27.73 -30.63
N VAL A 14 -2.73 28.35 -29.50
CA VAL A 14 -3.69 29.16 -28.72
C VAL A 14 -4.15 30.31 -29.62
N PRO A 15 -5.48 30.58 -29.72
CA PRO A 15 -5.96 31.74 -30.46
C PRO A 15 -5.25 33.01 -29.99
N ALA A 16 -4.75 33.80 -30.93
CA ALA A 16 -4.06 35.04 -30.60
C ALA A 16 -5.01 35.97 -29.80
N GLY A 17 -4.59 36.38 -28.60
CA GLY A 17 -5.35 37.30 -27.73
C GLY A 17 -5.73 36.77 -26.35
N GLU A 18 -5.63 35.46 -26.09
CA GLU A 18 -5.96 34.89 -24.77
C GLU A 18 -4.87 35.10 -23.70
N LEU A 19 -3.64 35.39 -24.15
CA LEU A 19 -2.52 35.66 -23.26
C LEU A 19 -2.42 37.16 -22.95
N PRO A 20 -2.33 37.55 -21.67
CA PRO A 20 -2.16 38.95 -21.31
C PRO A 20 -0.82 39.46 -21.80
N ALA A 21 -0.83 40.66 -22.39
CA ALA A 21 0.41 41.39 -22.63
C ALA A 21 1.13 41.60 -21.30
N PHE A 22 2.42 41.30 -21.26
CA PHE A 22 3.24 41.44 -20.06
C PHE A 22 4.54 42.15 -20.36
N THR A 23 5.05 42.89 -19.38
CA THR A 23 6.39 43.50 -19.47
C THR A 23 7.46 42.42 -19.31
N PRO A 24 8.31 42.18 -20.32
CA PRO A 24 9.37 41.19 -20.22
C PRO A 24 10.36 41.52 -19.09
N VAL A 25 10.93 40.48 -18.48
CA VAL A 25 11.91 40.63 -17.42
C VAL A 25 13.13 41.37 -17.96
N PRO A 26 13.54 42.49 -17.35
CA PRO A 26 14.70 43.25 -17.80
C PRO A 26 15.97 42.42 -17.66
N ARG A 27 16.83 42.48 -18.67
CA ARG A 27 18.11 41.74 -18.69
C ARG A 27 19.26 42.74 -18.58
N LYS A 28 20.19 42.50 -17.65
CA LYS A 28 21.39 43.34 -17.44
C LYS A 28 22.26 43.47 -18.69
N ARG A 29 22.30 42.42 -19.54
CA ARG A 29 23.05 42.40 -20.80
C ARG A 29 22.18 41.81 -21.90
N ALA A 30 22.03 42.56 -22.99
CA ALA A 30 21.40 42.06 -24.21
C ALA A 30 22.38 41.12 -24.92
N ARG A 31 22.13 39.81 -24.86
CA ARG A 31 22.84 38.81 -25.65
C ARG A 31 21.92 38.31 -26.76
N HIS A 32 22.43 38.15 -27.97
CA HIS A 32 21.65 37.68 -29.13
C HIS A 32 21.11 36.25 -28.93
N ASP A 33 21.82 35.41 -28.18
CA ASP A 33 21.47 34.05 -27.80
C ASP A 33 20.76 33.96 -26.42
N GLY A 34 20.52 35.10 -25.76
CA GLY A 34 19.93 35.15 -24.43
C GLY A 34 18.41 35.26 -24.40
N TRP A 35 17.86 35.42 -23.19
CA TRP A 35 16.43 35.67 -22.93
C TRP A 35 16.00 37.09 -23.35
N THR A 36 15.91 37.33 -24.67
CA THR A 36 15.38 38.56 -25.25
C THR A 36 13.89 38.70 -24.97
N ALA A 37 13.36 39.93 -25.03
CA ALA A 37 11.93 40.20 -24.88
C ALA A 37 11.06 39.35 -25.82
N ALA A 38 11.51 39.17 -27.07
CA ALA A 38 10.84 38.33 -28.06
C ALA A 38 10.82 36.85 -27.63
N ARG A 39 11.94 36.29 -27.16
CA ARG A 39 11.99 34.91 -26.67
C ARG A 39 11.14 34.69 -25.42
N GLN A 40 11.04 35.69 -24.54
CA GLN A 40 10.18 35.60 -23.36
C GLN A 40 8.71 35.51 -23.76
N ARG A 41 8.25 36.33 -24.72
CA ARG A 41 6.87 36.26 -25.24
C ARG A 41 6.59 34.94 -25.95
N ALA A 42 7.47 34.55 -26.87
CA ALA A 42 7.35 33.27 -27.59
C ALA A 42 7.38 32.06 -26.64
N PHE A 43 8.10 32.16 -25.51
CA PHE A 43 8.11 31.12 -24.50
C PHE A 43 6.77 31.00 -23.78
N ILE A 44 6.14 32.12 -23.42
CA ILE A 44 4.81 32.13 -22.80
C ILE A 44 3.75 31.58 -23.77
N GLU A 45 3.81 31.95 -25.04
CA GLU A 45 2.96 31.40 -26.09
C GLU A 45 3.15 29.87 -26.21
N ALA A 46 4.40 29.42 -26.35
CA ALA A 46 4.69 27.99 -26.44
C ALA A 46 4.30 27.22 -25.17
N LEU A 47 4.36 27.87 -24.00
CA LEU A 47 3.91 27.28 -22.74
C LEU A 47 2.39 27.12 -22.71
N ALA A 48 1.65 28.09 -23.24
CA ALA A 48 0.20 28.02 -23.37
C ALA A 48 -0.24 26.94 -24.37
N ASP A 49 0.53 26.76 -25.45
CA ASP A 49 0.26 25.71 -26.43
C ASP A 49 0.51 24.30 -25.90
N THR A 50 1.50 24.13 -25.01
CA THR A 50 2.02 22.81 -24.65
C THR A 50 1.74 22.38 -23.22
N GLY A 51 1.51 23.32 -22.30
CA GLY A 51 1.46 23.08 -20.85
C GLY A 51 2.78 22.54 -20.27
N SER A 52 3.86 22.47 -21.04
CA SER A 52 5.13 21.85 -20.65
C SER A 52 6.30 22.81 -20.78
N VAL A 53 6.90 23.16 -19.64
CA VAL A 53 8.05 24.08 -19.58
C VAL A 53 9.23 23.60 -20.43
N LYS A 54 9.49 22.29 -20.43
CA LYS A 54 10.59 21.70 -21.21
C LYS A 54 10.33 21.81 -22.70
N ALA A 55 9.09 21.56 -23.15
CA ALA A 55 8.71 21.70 -24.55
C ALA A 55 8.75 23.17 -24.99
N ALA A 56 8.19 24.08 -24.18
CA ALA A 56 8.18 25.51 -24.43
C ALA A 56 9.59 26.11 -24.53
N ALA A 57 10.50 25.73 -23.61
CA ALA A 57 11.89 26.19 -23.65
C ALA A 57 12.61 25.73 -24.92
N ARG A 58 12.41 24.46 -25.32
CA ARG A 58 12.96 23.92 -26.57
C ARG A 58 12.40 24.65 -27.80
N ALA A 59 11.12 25.04 -27.80
CA ALA A 59 10.49 25.75 -28.91
C ALA A 59 11.06 27.16 -29.14
N VAL A 60 11.75 27.75 -28.15
CA VAL A 60 12.45 29.05 -28.23
C VAL A 60 13.98 28.93 -28.16
N ASP A 61 14.50 27.72 -28.36
CA ASP A 61 15.94 27.38 -28.31
C ASP A 61 16.64 27.70 -26.97
N MET A 62 15.89 27.66 -25.87
CA MET A 62 16.39 27.88 -24.50
C MET A 62 16.34 26.60 -23.66
N SER A 63 17.05 26.61 -22.53
CA SER A 63 16.94 25.55 -21.51
C SER A 63 15.79 25.82 -20.54
N ALA A 64 15.21 24.75 -19.99
CA ALA A 64 14.14 24.83 -19.00
C ALA A 64 14.66 25.47 -17.70
N GLU A 65 15.89 25.12 -17.30
CA GLU A 65 16.61 25.71 -16.17
C GLU A 65 16.73 27.22 -16.34
N GLY A 66 17.10 27.68 -17.54
CA GLY A 66 17.18 29.09 -17.89
C GLY A 66 15.84 29.82 -17.72
N ALA A 67 14.73 29.18 -18.09
CA ALA A 67 13.39 29.73 -17.91
C ALA A 67 13.03 29.88 -16.42
N TYR A 68 13.36 28.89 -15.58
CA TYR A 68 13.17 29.00 -14.13
C TYR A 68 14.08 30.06 -13.50
N HIS A 69 15.33 30.19 -13.95
CA HIS A 69 16.22 31.26 -13.50
C HIS A 69 15.68 32.65 -13.87
N LEU A 70 15.11 32.81 -15.07
CA LEU A 70 14.43 34.04 -15.50
C LEU A 70 13.24 34.35 -14.58
N ARG A 71 12.41 33.34 -14.26
CA ARG A 71 11.23 33.47 -13.40
C ARG A 71 11.55 33.97 -11.98
N ARG A 72 12.77 33.71 -11.48
CA ARG A 72 13.24 34.12 -10.15
C ARG A 72 13.91 35.50 -10.12
N GLN A 73 14.11 36.15 -11.26
CA GLN A 73 14.79 37.45 -11.29
C GLN A 73 13.95 38.58 -10.65
N PRO A 74 14.59 39.60 -10.08
CA PRO A 74 13.91 40.84 -9.72
C PRO A 74 13.18 41.45 -10.93
N GLY A 75 11.97 41.98 -10.71
CA GLY A 75 11.14 42.54 -11.79
C GLY A 75 10.38 41.50 -12.63
N ALA A 76 10.52 40.19 -12.35
CA ALA A 76 9.80 39.15 -13.09
C ALA A 76 8.31 38.98 -12.70
N GLY A 77 7.72 39.95 -11.99
CA GLY A 77 6.30 39.91 -11.57
C GLY A 77 5.34 39.65 -12.74
N PRO A 78 5.33 40.51 -13.77
CA PRO A 78 4.46 40.32 -14.95
C PRO A 78 4.72 39.01 -15.69
N PHE A 79 5.99 38.61 -15.84
CA PHE A 79 6.35 37.32 -16.46
C PHE A 79 5.81 36.11 -15.67
N ARG A 80 5.83 36.17 -14.33
CA ARG A 80 5.25 35.11 -13.49
C ARG A 80 3.72 35.01 -13.66
N ALA A 81 3.04 36.14 -13.76
CA ALA A 81 1.59 36.17 -14.00
C ALA A 81 1.25 35.59 -15.38
N ALA A 82 1.97 36.01 -16.42
CA ALA A 82 1.80 35.47 -17.77
C ALA A 82 2.12 33.97 -17.84
N TRP A 83 3.18 33.53 -17.14
CA TRP A 83 3.52 32.11 -17.01
C TRP A 83 2.39 31.30 -16.39
N GLN A 84 1.80 31.78 -15.30
CA GLN A 84 0.71 31.06 -14.65
C GLN A 84 -0.51 30.98 -15.57
N LYS A 85 -0.89 32.08 -16.21
CA LYS A 85 -2.00 32.09 -17.17
C LYS A 85 -1.74 31.14 -18.36
N ALA A 86 -0.51 31.09 -18.87
CA ALA A 86 -0.12 30.14 -19.90
C ALA A 86 -0.22 28.69 -19.43
N LEU A 87 0.18 28.38 -18.19
CA LEU A 87 -0.03 27.03 -17.63
C LEU A 87 -1.50 26.67 -17.56
N ASP A 88 -2.36 27.59 -17.13
CA ASP A 88 -3.80 27.35 -17.01
C ASP A 88 -4.41 27.02 -18.40
N LEU A 89 -4.03 27.77 -19.44
CA LEU A 89 -4.43 27.49 -20.82
C LEU A 89 -3.85 26.16 -21.34
N GLY A 90 -2.60 25.86 -20.99
CA GLY A 90 -1.95 24.60 -21.35
C GLY A 90 -2.62 23.39 -20.72
N VAL A 91 -3.09 23.50 -19.47
CA VAL A 91 -3.86 22.44 -18.80
C VAL A 91 -5.17 22.17 -19.51
N GLN A 92 -5.94 23.20 -19.87
CA GLN A 92 -7.19 23.04 -20.62
C GLN A 92 -6.98 22.25 -21.92
N ARG A 93 -5.90 22.53 -22.65
CA ARG A 93 -5.55 21.81 -23.89
C ARG A 93 -5.12 20.38 -23.64
N ILE A 94 -4.34 20.13 -22.58
CA ILE A 94 -3.97 18.78 -22.17
C ILE A 94 -5.23 17.98 -21.86
N GLU A 95 -6.23 18.59 -21.20
CA GLU A 95 -7.51 17.95 -20.95
C GLU A 95 -8.26 17.62 -22.24
N ASP A 96 -8.31 18.53 -23.22
CA ASP A 96 -8.95 18.28 -24.52
C ASP A 96 -8.28 17.13 -25.28
N VAL A 97 -6.95 17.14 -25.36
CA VAL A 97 -6.17 16.05 -25.98
C VAL A 97 -6.34 14.74 -25.21
N ALA A 98 -6.39 14.77 -23.88
CA ALA A 98 -6.62 13.59 -23.07
C ALA A 98 -8.03 13.02 -23.28
N MET A 99 -9.05 13.89 -23.41
CA MET A 99 -10.42 13.50 -23.73
C MET A 99 -10.50 12.87 -25.12
N ASP A 100 -9.90 13.49 -26.14
CA ASP A 100 -9.85 12.94 -27.49
C ASP A 100 -9.19 11.55 -27.50
N ARG A 101 -8.02 11.39 -26.85
CA ARG A 101 -7.35 10.09 -26.72
C ARG A 101 -8.16 9.05 -25.94
N ALA A 102 -8.91 9.48 -24.95
CA ALA A 102 -9.75 8.59 -24.16
C ALA A 102 -10.96 8.10 -24.98
N LEU A 103 -11.54 8.96 -25.82
CA LEU A 103 -12.71 8.64 -26.64
C LEU A 103 -12.35 7.92 -27.95
N ASN A 104 -11.31 8.37 -28.64
CA ASN A 104 -10.93 7.91 -29.99
C ASN A 104 -9.74 6.94 -29.99
N GLY A 105 -9.05 6.80 -28.86
CA GLY A 105 -7.82 6.00 -28.76
C GLY A 105 -6.63 6.63 -29.46
N VAL A 106 -5.50 5.93 -29.47
CA VAL A 106 -4.27 6.35 -30.17
C VAL A 106 -3.87 5.29 -31.19
N ASP A 107 -3.41 5.71 -32.38
CA ASP A 107 -2.87 4.79 -33.38
C ASP A 107 -1.50 4.26 -32.95
N GLU A 108 -1.43 2.94 -32.80
CA GLU A 108 -0.21 2.20 -32.48
C GLU A 108 0.26 1.46 -33.74
N PRO A 109 1.46 1.77 -34.28
CA PRO A 109 1.99 1.08 -35.45
C PRO A 109 2.35 -0.37 -35.09
N LEU A 110 1.88 -1.32 -35.89
CA LEU A 110 2.16 -2.74 -35.73
C LEU A 110 3.32 -3.14 -36.66
N TYR A 111 4.42 -3.59 -36.07
CA TYR A 111 5.59 -4.09 -36.80
C TYR A 111 5.67 -5.62 -36.70
N SER A 112 6.04 -6.27 -37.79
CA SER A 112 6.52 -7.66 -37.77
C SER A 112 7.73 -7.79 -38.69
N TYR A 113 8.74 -8.53 -38.24
CA TYR A 113 10.01 -8.70 -38.95
C TYR A 113 10.62 -7.37 -39.43
N GLY A 114 10.50 -6.31 -38.63
CA GLY A 114 11.02 -4.97 -38.95
C GLY A 114 10.23 -4.18 -40.00
N LYS A 115 9.13 -4.73 -40.53
CA LYS A 115 8.24 -4.04 -41.49
C LYS A 115 6.96 -3.56 -40.81
N LEU A 116 6.51 -2.35 -41.15
CA LEU A 116 5.23 -1.82 -40.71
C LEU A 116 4.10 -2.57 -41.44
N ILE A 117 3.29 -3.32 -40.71
CA ILE A 117 2.16 -4.09 -41.25
C ILE A 117 0.88 -3.25 -41.29
N GLY A 118 0.71 -2.34 -40.33
CA GLY A 118 -0.49 -1.52 -40.23
C GLY A 118 -0.55 -0.72 -38.93
N THR A 119 -1.73 -0.21 -38.61
CA THR A 119 -2.01 0.53 -37.38
C THR A 119 -3.15 -0.14 -36.62
N ARG A 120 -3.07 -0.12 -35.28
CA ARG A 120 -4.14 -0.55 -34.39
C ARG A 120 -4.53 0.60 -33.47
N LYS A 121 -5.84 0.84 -33.30
CA LYS A 121 -6.34 1.77 -32.27
C LYS A 121 -6.16 1.16 -30.89
N ARG A 122 -5.42 1.84 -30.02
CA ARG A 122 -5.23 1.47 -28.61
C ARG A 122 -5.98 2.46 -27.73
N PHE A 123 -6.95 1.95 -26.98
CA PHE A 123 -7.68 2.71 -25.98
C PHE A 123 -6.98 2.64 -24.63
N ASN A 124 -7.07 3.71 -23.84
CA ASN A 124 -6.52 3.76 -22.49
C ASN A 124 -7.66 3.94 -21.48
N ASP A 125 -8.25 2.83 -21.07
CA ASP A 125 -9.39 2.82 -20.15
C ASP A 125 -9.05 3.42 -18.78
N ARG A 126 -7.77 3.38 -18.37
CA ARG A 126 -7.32 4.04 -17.14
C ARG A 126 -7.37 5.56 -17.28
N LEU A 127 -6.98 6.11 -18.43
CA LEU A 127 -7.11 7.54 -18.71
C LEU A 127 -8.57 7.95 -18.78
N LEU A 128 -9.42 7.17 -19.46
CA LEU A 128 -10.86 7.41 -19.53
C LEU A 128 -11.48 7.42 -18.12
N MET A 129 -11.22 6.38 -17.32
CA MET A 129 -11.73 6.29 -15.94
C MET A 129 -11.17 7.40 -15.04
N PHE A 130 -9.92 7.83 -15.24
CA PHE A 130 -9.36 8.98 -14.52
C PHE A 130 -10.11 10.28 -14.87
N MET A 131 -10.38 10.54 -16.15
CA MET A 131 -11.13 11.74 -16.58
C MET A 131 -12.56 11.74 -16.07
N LEU A 132 -13.27 10.59 -16.16
CA LEU A 132 -14.64 10.44 -15.66
C LEU A 132 -14.74 10.69 -14.14
N ARG A 133 -13.77 10.19 -13.36
CA ARG A 133 -13.72 10.40 -11.91
C ARG A 133 -13.48 11.85 -11.52
N ASN A 134 -12.63 12.57 -12.25
CA ASN A 134 -12.32 13.97 -11.93
C ASN A 134 -13.42 14.93 -12.39
N ARG A 135 -14.08 14.67 -13.54
CA ARG A 135 -15.11 15.56 -14.10
C ARG A 135 -16.53 15.26 -13.62
N ALA A 136 -16.83 14.02 -13.23
CA ALA A 136 -18.13 13.63 -12.68
C ALA A 136 -17.95 12.75 -11.43
N PRO A 137 -17.33 13.30 -10.36
CA PRO A 137 -17.04 12.54 -9.14
C PRO A 137 -18.30 11.98 -8.48
N GLU A 138 -19.41 12.71 -8.47
CA GLU A 138 -20.67 12.22 -7.89
C GLU A 138 -21.17 10.91 -8.53
N ARG A 139 -20.89 10.72 -9.83
CA ARG A 139 -21.31 9.53 -10.58
C ARG A 139 -20.26 8.41 -10.56
N PHE A 140 -18.97 8.76 -10.63
CA PHE A 140 -17.90 7.79 -10.88
C PHE A 140 -16.86 7.67 -9.76
N ALA A 141 -16.90 8.51 -8.71
CA ALA A 141 -16.03 8.38 -7.53
C ALA A 141 -16.58 7.42 -6.48
N ARG A 142 -17.89 7.11 -6.51
CA ARG A 142 -18.51 6.07 -5.66
C ARG A 142 -17.86 4.71 -5.95
N GLY A 143 -17.06 4.23 -5.01
CA GLY A 143 -16.41 2.91 -5.05
C GLY A 143 -14.88 2.92 -4.88
N GLN A 144 -14.21 4.08 -4.92
CA GLN A 144 -12.76 4.19 -4.65
C GLN A 144 -12.39 5.20 -3.56
N SER A 145 -13.33 6.07 -3.11
CA SER A 145 -13.10 6.99 -1.99
C SER A 145 -12.68 6.28 -0.71
N ASP A 146 -13.07 5.02 -0.55
CA ASP A 146 -12.89 4.31 0.72
C ASP A 146 -11.57 3.56 0.83
N LEU A 147 -10.82 3.37 -0.26
CA LEU A 147 -9.70 2.42 -0.23
C LEU A 147 -8.34 2.90 -0.76
N LYS A 148 -8.16 4.09 -1.36
CA LYS A 148 -6.79 4.43 -1.83
C LYS A 148 -6.33 5.89 -1.92
N GLY A 149 -7.09 6.86 -1.42
CA GLY A 149 -6.73 8.27 -1.59
C GLY A 149 -7.14 9.19 -0.46
N LEU A 150 -6.79 8.88 0.79
CA LEU A 150 -7.02 9.84 1.89
C LEU A 150 -6.10 11.05 1.70
N ASN A 151 -6.69 12.18 1.30
CA ASN A 151 -6.12 13.52 1.46
C ASN A 151 -5.68 13.75 2.93
N ALA A 152 -4.88 14.80 3.20
CA ALA A 152 -4.37 15.09 4.55
C ALA A 152 -5.46 15.13 5.64
N ILE A 153 -6.66 15.59 5.27
CA ILE A 153 -7.87 15.61 6.12
C ILE A 153 -8.31 14.18 6.46
N GLY A 154 -8.36 13.27 5.48
CA GLY A 154 -8.71 11.87 5.71
C GLY A 154 -7.69 11.12 6.58
N ARG A 155 -6.41 11.50 6.54
CA ARG A 155 -5.39 10.96 7.47
C ARG A 155 -5.62 11.39 8.91
N GLN A 156 -6.04 12.64 9.14
CA GLN A 156 -6.37 13.14 10.48
C GLN A 156 -7.65 12.49 11.02
N GLU A 157 -8.66 12.29 10.18
CA GLU A 157 -9.90 11.63 10.54
C GLU A 157 -9.68 10.16 10.93
N LYS A 158 -8.86 9.43 10.16
CA LYS A 158 -8.41 8.07 10.51
C LYS A 158 -7.69 8.03 11.87
N ARG A 159 -6.85 9.02 12.19
CA ARG A 159 -6.18 9.12 13.51
C ARG A 159 -7.19 9.34 14.64
N ARG A 160 -8.19 10.20 14.43
CA ARG A 160 -9.28 10.44 15.40
C ARG A 160 -10.11 9.18 15.65
N LEU A 161 -10.49 8.48 14.58
CA LEU A 161 -11.22 7.21 14.67
C LEU A 161 -10.42 6.15 15.43
N LYS A 162 -9.13 5.97 15.11
CA LYS A 162 -8.25 5.05 15.86
C LYS A 162 -8.13 5.43 17.34
N ALA A 163 -8.02 6.71 17.66
CA ALA A 163 -7.98 7.17 19.05
C ALA A 163 -9.31 6.92 19.78
N LYS A 164 -10.44 7.08 19.09
CA LYS A 164 -11.78 6.78 19.64
C LYS A 164 -11.94 5.29 19.92
N TRP A 165 -11.57 4.43 18.97
CA TRP A 165 -11.60 2.98 19.16
C TRP A 165 -10.65 2.52 20.26
N ARG A 166 -9.44 3.07 20.35
CA ARG A 166 -8.52 2.76 21.45
C ARG A 166 -9.12 3.15 22.80
N ARG A 167 -9.76 4.31 22.91
CA ARG A 167 -10.46 4.73 24.14
C ARG A 167 -11.67 3.85 24.48
N GLN A 168 -12.39 3.37 23.49
CA GLN A 168 -13.49 2.40 23.69
C GLN A 168 -12.94 1.07 24.18
N TRP A 169 -11.90 0.55 23.52
CA TRP A 169 -11.22 -0.68 23.90
C TRP A 169 -10.58 -0.58 25.30
N GLU A 170 -9.95 0.53 25.66
CA GLU A 170 -9.41 0.76 27.01
C GLU A 170 -10.50 0.83 28.08
N LYS A 171 -11.69 1.37 27.75
CA LYS A 171 -12.85 1.36 28.65
C LYS A 171 -13.42 -0.05 28.82
N GLU A 172 -13.50 -0.81 27.74
CA GLU A 172 -13.93 -2.22 27.75
C GLU A 172 -12.92 -3.10 28.52
N GLN A 173 -11.62 -2.91 28.33
CA GLN A 173 -10.57 -3.64 29.07
C GLN A 173 -10.54 -3.27 30.55
N ARG A 174 -10.74 -2.00 30.92
CA ARG A 174 -10.87 -1.59 32.33
C ARG A 174 -12.03 -2.26 33.05
N SER A 175 -13.05 -2.72 32.32
CA SER A 175 -14.18 -3.47 32.91
C SER A 175 -13.83 -4.92 33.28
N VAL A 176 -12.73 -5.47 32.73
CA VAL A 176 -12.25 -6.82 33.02
C VAL A 176 -11.03 -6.71 33.93
N SER A 177 -11.21 -6.96 35.24
CA SER A 177 -10.08 -7.00 36.17
C SER A 177 -9.19 -8.21 35.86
N PRO A 178 -7.87 -8.05 35.67
CA PRO A 178 -6.95 -9.17 35.42
C PRO A 178 -7.04 -10.28 36.49
N LYS A 179 -7.30 -9.91 37.75
CA LYS A 179 -7.50 -10.88 38.85
C LYS A 179 -8.76 -11.73 38.66
N GLN A 180 -9.83 -11.16 38.13
CA GLN A 180 -11.07 -11.89 37.85
C GLN A 180 -10.90 -12.83 36.66
N LEU A 181 -10.12 -12.42 35.66
CA LEU A 181 -9.77 -13.28 34.53
C LEU A 181 -8.92 -14.47 35.00
N GLN A 182 -7.92 -14.23 35.86
CA GLN A 182 -7.10 -15.30 36.44
C GLN A 182 -7.95 -16.29 37.24
N ALA A 183 -8.81 -15.81 38.14
CA ALA A 183 -9.69 -16.68 38.93
C ALA A 183 -10.62 -17.54 38.06
N ARG A 184 -11.11 -16.99 36.93
CA ARG A 184 -11.91 -17.75 35.94
C ARG A 184 -11.10 -18.82 35.23
N ILE A 185 -9.86 -18.51 34.86
CA ILE A 185 -8.94 -19.47 34.24
C ILE A 185 -8.66 -20.61 35.23
N ASP A 186 -8.33 -20.29 36.47
CA ASP A 186 -8.03 -21.29 37.51
C ASP A 186 -9.24 -22.20 37.76
N THR A 187 -10.44 -21.62 37.88
CA THR A 187 -11.69 -22.38 38.03
C THR A 187 -11.92 -23.34 36.84
N LYS A 188 -11.62 -22.89 35.61
CA LYS A 188 -11.77 -23.72 34.41
C LYS A 188 -10.73 -24.84 34.36
N LEU A 189 -9.48 -24.57 34.75
CA LEU A 189 -8.43 -25.58 34.85
C LEU A 189 -8.78 -26.66 35.87
N ASP A 190 -9.32 -26.28 37.02
CA ASP A 190 -9.73 -27.23 38.06
C ASP A 190 -10.92 -28.09 37.61
N ALA A 191 -11.87 -27.52 36.88
CA ALA A 191 -12.96 -28.28 36.28
C ALA A 191 -12.43 -29.31 35.25
N ILE A 192 -11.49 -28.92 34.39
CA ILE A 192 -10.87 -29.82 33.41
C ILE A 192 -10.11 -30.94 34.12
N ARG A 193 -9.32 -30.62 35.17
CA ARG A 193 -8.58 -31.62 35.96
C ARG A 193 -9.51 -32.66 36.57
N LYS A 194 -10.60 -32.22 37.21
CA LYS A 194 -11.62 -33.13 37.77
C LYS A 194 -12.24 -34.03 36.70
N GLN A 195 -12.55 -33.46 35.53
CA GLN A 195 -13.12 -34.26 34.43
C GLN A 195 -12.14 -35.33 33.95
N VAL A 196 -10.87 -34.99 33.80
CA VAL A 196 -9.82 -35.94 33.40
C VAL A 196 -9.66 -37.06 34.44
N GLU A 197 -9.75 -36.76 35.73
CA GLU A 197 -9.70 -37.78 36.80
C GLU A 197 -10.90 -38.73 36.73
N ILE A 198 -12.10 -38.20 36.52
CA ILE A 198 -13.32 -39.00 36.36
C ILE A 198 -13.22 -39.89 35.12
N ASP A 199 -12.78 -39.34 33.99
CA ASP A 199 -12.64 -40.09 32.74
C ASP A 199 -11.60 -41.21 32.86
N ARG A 200 -10.48 -40.95 33.57
CA ARG A 200 -9.46 -41.96 33.87
C ARG A 200 -10.00 -43.07 34.77
N ALA A 201 -10.74 -42.73 35.83
CA ALA A 201 -11.35 -43.71 36.73
C ALA A 201 -12.37 -44.60 35.98
N ASN A 202 -13.24 -43.99 35.18
CA ASN A 202 -14.20 -44.71 34.34
C ASN A 202 -13.50 -45.60 33.30
N ALA A 203 -12.42 -45.13 32.69
CA ALA A 203 -11.63 -45.93 31.77
C ALA A 203 -10.99 -47.13 32.47
N TRP A 204 -10.46 -46.94 33.68
CA TRP A 204 -9.88 -48.00 34.51
C TRP A 204 -10.89 -49.09 34.88
N GLU A 205 -12.11 -48.71 35.28
CA GLU A 205 -13.18 -49.65 35.61
C GLU A 205 -13.67 -50.47 34.41
N ARG A 206 -13.54 -49.95 33.20
CA ARG A 206 -13.89 -50.65 31.95
C ARG A 206 -12.83 -51.66 31.51
N LEU A 207 -11.63 -51.64 32.09
CA LEU A 207 -10.57 -52.59 31.74
C LEU A 207 -10.86 -53.98 32.34
N SER A 208 -10.48 -55.01 31.59
CA SER A 208 -10.57 -56.40 32.07
C SER A 208 -9.73 -56.60 33.34
N GLU A 209 -10.10 -57.58 34.16
CA GLU A 209 -9.34 -57.93 35.37
C GLU A 209 -7.90 -58.35 35.04
N GLU A 210 -7.70 -59.06 33.93
CA GLU A 210 -6.36 -59.43 33.44
C GLU A 210 -5.51 -58.18 33.11
N THR A 211 -6.11 -57.17 32.47
CA THR A 211 -5.43 -55.92 32.13
C THR A 211 -5.06 -55.11 33.38
N ARG A 212 -5.94 -55.07 34.39
CA ARG A 212 -5.68 -54.40 35.67
C ARG A 212 -4.56 -55.11 36.45
N ALA A 213 -4.57 -56.43 36.51
CA ALA A 213 -3.50 -57.22 37.16
C ALA A 213 -2.14 -57.06 36.46
N ALA A 214 -2.12 -56.99 35.12
CA ALA A 214 -0.91 -56.71 34.35
C ALA A 214 -0.35 -55.30 34.65
N TRP A 215 -1.23 -54.31 34.78
CA TRP A 215 -0.84 -52.94 35.15
C TRP A 215 -0.27 -52.89 36.58
N GLU A 216 -0.89 -53.55 37.56
CA GLU A 216 -0.35 -53.64 38.93
C GLU A 216 1.02 -54.35 38.98
N ALA A 217 1.22 -55.39 38.15
CA ALA A 217 2.51 -56.03 38.01
C ALA A 217 3.56 -55.07 37.42
N PHE A 218 3.17 -54.28 36.40
CA PHE A 218 4.03 -53.25 35.83
C PHE A 218 4.39 -52.17 36.86
N GLU A 219 3.42 -51.64 37.60
CA GLU A 219 3.68 -50.60 38.62
C GLU A 219 4.62 -51.10 39.71
N ARG A 220 4.45 -52.34 40.18
CA ARG A 220 5.37 -52.96 41.16
C ARG A 220 6.78 -53.07 40.63
N LEU A 221 6.96 -53.57 39.40
CA LEU A 221 8.28 -53.69 38.78
C LEU A 221 8.92 -52.33 38.57
N ARG A 222 8.15 -51.36 38.03
CA ARG A 222 8.60 -49.99 37.81
C ARG A 222 9.05 -49.34 39.11
N ASN A 223 8.26 -49.44 40.18
CA ASN A 223 8.60 -48.79 41.45
C ASN A 223 9.85 -49.41 42.07
N ARG A 224 10.01 -50.74 42.01
CA ARG A 224 11.24 -51.43 42.43
C ARG A 224 12.46 -50.94 41.65
N ASP A 225 12.33 -50.81 40.33
CA ASP A 225 13.43 -50.37 39.46
C ASP A 225 13.75 -48.88 39.70
N LEU A 226 12.75 -48.01 39.91
CA LEU A 226 12.92 -46.60 40.29
C LEU A 226 13.61 -46.44 41.66
N GLU A 227 13.28 -47.28 42.63
CA GLU A 227 13.93 -47.32 43.95
C GLU A 227 15.38 -47.78 43.86
N ALA A 228 15.66 -48.82 43.06
CA ALA A 228 17.02 -49.30 42.81
C ALA A 228 17.89 -48.23 42.12
N LEU A 229 17.28 -47.39 41.27
CA LEU A 229 17.94 -46.26 40.60
C LEU A 229 18.08 -45.01 41.49
N GLN A 230 17.50 -44.99 42.69
CA GLN A 230 17.38 -43.78 43.52
C GLN A 230 16.80 -42.60 42.72
N ALA A 231 15.80 -42.88 41.88
CA ALA A 231 15.24 -41.92 40.96
C ALA A 231 14.67 -40.68 41.68
N ASP A 232 15.05 -39.50 41.19
CA ASP A 232 14.47 -38.23 41.59
C ASP A 232 13.04 -38.06 41.06
N GLU A 233 12.37 -37.00 41.49
CA GLU A 233 10.95 -36.76 41.16
C GLU A 233 10.73 -36.59 39.65
N ASP A 234 11.72 -36.07 38.94
CA ASP A 234 11.68 -35.87 37.49
C ASP A 234 11.73 -37.21 36.74
N ILE A 235 12.62 -38.14 37.13
CA ILE A 235 12.67 -39.49 36.54
C ILE A 235 11.40 -40.28 36.88
N ARG A 236 10.86 -40.13 38.08
CA ARG A 236 9.58 -40.74 38.49
C ARG A 236 8.41 -40.24 37.63
N MET A 237 8.36 -38.93 37.32
CA MET A 237 7.36 -38.38 36.41
C MET A 237 7.53 -38.88 34.97
N LEU A 238 8.77 -38.94 34.47
CA LEU A 238 9.06 -39.31 33.09
C LEU A 238 8.71 -40.76 32.77
N LEU A 239 8.87 -41.66 33.76
CA LEU A 239 8.55 -43.09 33.64
C LEU A 239 7.13 -43.43 34.11
N ARG A 240 6.31 -42.42 34.42
CA ARG A 240 4.89 -42.61 34.80
C ARG A 240 4.08 -43.23 33.66
N GLU A 241 4.34 -42.80 32.44
CA GLU A 241 3.73 -43.32 31.23
C GLU A 241 4.84 -43.94 30.37
N GLY A 242 4.60 -45.12 29.78
CA GLY A 242 5.62 -45.83 29.02
C GLY A 242 6.21 -45.00 27.86
N PRO A 243 7.32 -45.43 27.25
CA PRO A 243 8.12 -44.63 26.30
C PRO A 243 7.36 -44.10 25.06
N GLN A 244 6.16 -44.61 24.76
CA GLN A 244 5.31 -44.12 23.67
C GLN A 244 4.36 -42.97 24.05
N ALA A 245 4.06 -42.75 25.34
CA ALA A 245 3.15 -41.69 25.77
C ALA A 245 3.73 -40.28 25.64
N THR A 246 5.06 -40.17 25.59
CA THR A 246 5.77 -38.90 25.45
C THR A 246 5.84 -38.38 24.00
N ARG A 247 5.29 -39.10 23.01
CA ARG A 247 5.50 -38.75 21.59
C ARG A 247 4.75 -37.49 21.15
N GLU A 248 3.59 -37.21 21.74
CA GLU A 248 2.83 -35.98 21.44
C GLU A 248 3.37 -34.76 22.22
N ALA A 249 3.87 -34.96 23.46
CA ALA A 249 4.48 -33.88 24.25
C ALA A 249 5.91 -33.51 23.80
N ARG A 250 6.68 -34.47 23.24
CA ARG A 250 8.04 -34.24 22.72
C ARG A 250 8.10 -33.39 21.44
N ASN A 251 6.98 -33.26 20.72
CA ASN A 251 6.91 -32.54 19.46
C ASN A 251 6.39 -31.10 19.59
N ALA A 252 6.06 -30.64 20.80
CA ALA A 252 5.84 -29.22 21.06
C ALA A 252 7.13 -28.65 21.67
N ASP A 253 7.90 -27.90 20.88
CA ASP A 253 9.05 -27.18 21.40
C ASP A 253 8.53 -26.20 22.49
N PRO A 254 9.11 -26.10 23.69
CA PRO A 254 8.71 -25.10 24.68
C PRO A 254 8.74 -23.66 24.13
N LYS A 255 9.55 -23.44 23.07
CA LYS A 255 9.52 -22.20 22.28
C LYS A 255 8.26 -22.02 21.44
N ASP A 256 7.59 -23.07 20.97
CA ASP A 256 6.37 -22.93 20.16
C ASP A 256 5.17 -22.40 20.96
N ILE A 257 5.19 -22.58 22.27
CA ILE A 257 4.14 -22.09 23.19
C ILE A 257 4.45 -20.65 23.66
N LEU A 258 5.72 -20.25 23.63
CA LEU A 258 6.22 -18.95 24.10
C LEU A 258 6.67 -18.00 22.97
N GLN A 259 6.65 -18.46 21.71
CA GLN A 259 6.93 -17.61 20.56
C GLN A 259 5.81 -16.58 20.45
N GLU A 260 6.15 -15.30 20.63
CA GLU A 260 5.30 -14.23 20.11
C GLU A 260 5.02 -14.56 18.65
N PRO A 261 3.73 -14.57 18.23
CA PRO A 261 3.38 -14.91 16.87
C PRO A 261 4.23 -14.05 15.93
N PRO A 262 4.84 -14.65 14.89
CA PRO A 262 5.80 -13.95 14.06
C PRO A 262 5.17 -12.64 13.59
N ALA A 263 5.93 -11.55 13.71
CA ALA A 263 5.47 -10.24 13.26
C ALA A 263 4.94 -10.41 11.83
N PRO A 264 3.70 -9.99 11.54
CA PRO A 264 3.08 -10.27 10.25
C PRO A 264 4.00 -9.76 9.16
N GLU A 265 4.37 -10.65 8.22
CA GLU A 265 5.29 -10.29 7.14
C GLU A 265 4.79 -9.00 6.46
N PRO A 266 5.68 -8.02 6.19
CA PRO A 266 5.30 -6.82 5.48
C PRO A 266 4.82 -7.23 4.09
N TRP A 267 3.51 -7.25 3.96
CA TRP A 267 2.85 -7.80 2.79
C TRP A 267 2.87 -6.75 1.67
N ASP A 268 3.69 -6.98 0.65
CA ASP A 268 3.90 -6.06 -0.49
C ASP A 268 2.75 -6.11 -1.55
N GLY A 269 1.67 -6.85 -1.27
CA GLY A 269 0.50 -6.99 -2.13
C GLY A 269 -0.66 -6.03 -1.78
N ILE A 270 -1.57 -5.81 -2.74
CA ILE A 270 -2.87 -5.15 -2.51
C ILE A 270 -3.91 -6.23 -2.22
N ARG A 271 -4.56 -6.22 -1.03
CA ARG A 271 -5.50 -7.28 -0.56
C ARG A 271 -6.65 -7.35 -1.54
N ARG A 272 -6.74 -8.45 -2.27
CA ARG A 272 -7.89 -8.75 -3.12
C ARG A 272 -8.86 -9.58 -2.30
N LEU A 273 -10.14 -9.47 -2.61
CA LEU A 273 -11.21 -10.20 -1.93
C LEU A 273 -10.97 -11.73 -1.95
N LYS A 274 -10.29 -12.23 -3.00
CA LYS A 274 -9.89 -13.64 -3.13
C LYS A 274 -8.87 -14.11 -2.10
N ASP A 275 -8.10 -13.21 -1.50
CA ASP A 275 -7.06 -13.53 -0.52
C ASP A 275 -7.65 -13.77 0.89
N GLU A 276 -8.95 -13.50 1.09
CA GLU A 276 -9.66 -13.67 2.37
C GLU A 276 -10.51 -14.96 2.42
N GLY A 277 -10.40 -15.84 1.41
CA GLY A 277 -11.08 -17.15 1.42
C GLY A 277 -12.61 -17.09 1.24
N TRP A 278 -13.14 -15.94 0.82
CA TRP A 278 -14.53 -15.79 0.43
C TRP A 278 -14.63 -15.99 -1.08
N GLU A 279 -15.23 -17.11 -1.49
CA GLU A 279 -15.73 -17.31 -2.86
C GLU A 279 -16.98 -16.47 -3.14
#